data_AF-A0A6B2DNX4-F1
#
_entry.id   AF-A0A6B2DNX4-F1
#
_cell.length_a   1.000
_cell.length_b   1.000
_cell.length_c   1.000
_cell.angle_alpha   90.00
_cell.angle_beta   90.00
_cell.angle_gamma   90.00
#
_symmetry.space_group_name_H-M   'P 1'
#
loop_
_entity.id
_entity.type
_entity.pdbx_description
1 polymer ?
#
loop_
_entity_poly.entity_id
_entity_poly.type
_entity_poly.pdbx_seq_one_letter_code
_entity_poly.pdbx_strand_id
1 'polypeptide(L)'
;MGRKFGKRGKSGGGEPRDPASLFGAPQPPRQSARPASSTPLADQLSQGYPGVDAGYVVLPRSLAEGMSLPWQHQMAALLAQFHAEHARLTWPIYRVVPSRYEKLADLDEEQLAEAGYLVEMDADGEMVYRERSGRKVEDPLNTTVLVSSLDPIPKPAARPAPPPGARPAPGAPAPMNI
;
A
#
# COMPACT_ATOMS: atom_id res chain seq x y z
N MET A 1 9.96 -88.01 11.73
CA MET A 1 8.83 -87.47 12.53
C MET A 1 7.80 -86.86 11.57
N GLY A 2 6.60 -87.45 11.48
CA GLY A 2 5.30 -86.90 11.04
C GLY A 2 5.12 -86.06 9.75
N ARG A 3 4.46 -86.64 8.73
CA ARG A 3 3.60 -85.92 7.74
C ARG A 3 2.18 -85.80 8.31
N LYS A 4 1.48 -84.65 8.23
CA LYS A 4 -0.01 -84.58 8.12
C LYS A 4 -0.52 -83.29 7.44
N PHE A 5 -1.53 -83.52 6.61
CA PHE A 5 -2.32 -82.62 5.76
C PHE A 5 -3.38 -81.79 6.51
N GLY A 6 -3.88 -80.75 5.82
CA GLY A 6 -5.24 -80.19 5.98
C GLY A 6 -5.26 -78.74 6.45
N LYS A 7 -6.21 -77.86 6.10
CA LYS A 7 -7.46 -78.00 5.33
C LYS A 7 -7.96 -76.57 5.07
N ARG A 8 -8.50 -76.31 3.87
CA ARG A 8 -9.16 -75.06 3.48
C ARG A 8 -10.44 -74.85 4.31
N GLY A 9 -10.65 -73.66 4.87
CA GLY A 9 -11.86 -73.27 5.58
C GLY A 9 -12.26 -71.83 5.23
N LYS A 10 -13.52 -71.66 4.84
CA LYS A 10 -14.13 -70.48 4.22
C LYS A 10 -14.82 -69.62 5.29
N SER A 11 -14.81 -68.31 5.07
CA SER A 11 -15.67 -67.21 5.58
C SER A 11 -16.84 -67.52 6.52
N GLY A 12 -17.02 -66.68 7.54
CA GLY A 12 -18.36 -66.26 8.02
C GLY A 12 -18.48 -66.02 9.52
N GLY A 13 -18.78 -64.77 9.90
CA GLY A 13 -19.12 -64.34 11.26
C GLY A 13 -18.18 -63.20 11.70
N GLY A 14 -18.52 -61.92 11.67
CA GLY A 14 -19.84 -61.30 11.82
C GLY A 14 -19.86 -60.50 13.12
N GLU A 15 -18.88 -59.61 13.33
CA GLU A 15 -19.00 -58.55 14.33
C GLU A 15 -19.68 -57.35 13.67
N PRO A 16 -20.72 -56.75 14.30
CA PRO A 16 -21.34 -55.55 13.78
C PRO A 16 -20.32 -54.43 13.84
N ARG A 17 -19.80 -54.04 12.68
CA ARG A 17 -19.06 -52.79 12.50
C ARG A 17 -20.01 -51.68 12.95
N ASP A 18 -19.72 -51.09 14.10
CA ASP A 18 -20.50 -49.99 14.65
C ASP A 18 -20.60 -48.89 13.58
N PRO A 19 -21.80 -48.57 13.05
CA PRO A 19 -21.94 -47.61 11.96
C PRO A 19 -21.48 -46.21 12.37
N ALA A 20 -21.35 -45.94 13.67
CA ALA A 20 -20.77 -44.71 14.20
C ALA A 20 -19.27 -44.56 13.85
N SER A 21 -18.58 -45.66 13.51
CA SER A 21 -17.15 -45.63 13.15
C SER A 21 -16.91 -45.38 11.65
N LEU A 22 -17.96 -45.39 10.81
CA LEU A 22 -17.88 -45.10 9.37
C LEU A 22 -17.91 -43.59 9.08
N PHE A 23 -18.45 -42.80 9.99
CA PHE A 23 -18.41 -41.36 9.93
C PHE A 23 -17.25 -40.90 10.81
N GLY A 24 -16.09 -40.68 10.18
CA GLY A 24 -14.92 -40.14 10.87
C GLY A 24 -15.27 -38.94 11.75
N ALA A 25 -14.55 -38.79 12.87
CA ALA A 25 -14.77 -37.70 13.83
C ALA A 25 -15.00 -36.37 13.10
N PRO A 26 -15.99 -35.55 13.54
CA PRO A 26 -16.32 -34.30 12.86
C PRO A 26 -15.05 -33.47 12.72
N GLN A 27 -14.66 -33.17 11.47
CA GLN A 27 -13.51 -32.30 11.24
C GLN A 27 -13.77 -30.99 11.98
N PRO A 28 -12.79 -30.47 12.75
CA PRO A 28 -12.94 -29.16 13.36
C PRO A 28 -13.30 -28.16 12.26
N PRO A 29 -14.24 -27.23 12.52
CA PRO A 29 -14.69 -26.31 11.50
C PRO A 29 -13.46 -25.60 10.93
N ARG A 30 -13.24 -25.74 9.61
CA ARG A 30 -12.27 -24.91 8.89
C ARG A 30 -12.63 -23.49 9.27
N GLN A 31 -11.71 -22.80 9.95
CA GLN A 31 -11.87 -21.40 10.29
C GLN A 31 -12.43 -20.71 9.05
N SER A 32 -13.63 -20.18 9.17
CA SER A 32 -14.34 -19.53 8.10
C SER A 32 -13.39 -18.52 7.47
N ALA A 33 -12.89 -18.83 6.28
CA ALA A 33 -12.20 -17.86 5.46
C ALA A 33 -13.17 -16.69 5.37
N ARG A 34 -12.79 -15.52 5.92
CA ARG A 34 -13.62 -14.33 5.81
C ARG A 34 -14.01 -14.20 4.33
N PRO A 35 -15.29 -13.94 4.00
CA PRO A 35 -15.70 -13.80 2.62
C PRO A 35 -14.78 -12.79 1.94
N ALA A 36 -14.30 -13.14 0.74
CA ALA A 36 -13.44 -12.26 -0.04
C ALA A 36 -14.16 -10.92 -0.22
N SER A 37 -13.51 -9.84 0.17
CA SER A 37 -14.09 -8.50 0.12
C SER A 37 -14.53 -8.15 -1.30
N SER A 38 -15.69 -7.52 -1.43
CA SER A 38 -16.15 -6.93 -2.69
C SER A 38 -15.40 -5.64 -3.05
N THR A 39 -14.62 -5.08 -2.12
CA THR A 39 -13.83 -3.85 -2.28
C THR A 39 -12.40 -4.04 -1.77
N PRO A 40 -11.62 -4.99 -2.30
CA PRO A 40 -10.34 -5.38 -1.73
C PRO A 40 -9.31 -4.24 -1.69
N LEU A 41 -9.34 -3.33 -2.68
CA LEU A 41 -8.46 -2.17 -2.70
C LEU A 41 -8.84 -1.15 -1.61
N ALA A 42 -10.13 -0.85 -1.43
CA ALA A 42 -10.59 0.10 -0.42
C ALA A 42 -10.24 -0.42 0.99
N ASP A 43 -10.46 -1.71 1.22
CA ASP A 43 -10.12 -2.37 2.48
C ASP A 43 -8.61 -2.28 2.76
N GLN A 44 -7.76 -2.48 1.75
CA GLN A 44 -6.31 -2.36 1.89
C GLN A 44 -5.88 -0.92 2.26
N LEU A 45 -6.50 0.09 1.63
CA LEU A 45 -6.17 1.50 1.86
C LEU A 45 -6.70 2.02 3.21
N SER A 46 -7.79 1.46 3.72
CA SER A 46 -8.37 1.82 5.01
C SER A 46 -7.53 1.43 6.25
N GLN A 47 -6.43 0.68 6.06
CA GLN A 47 -5.60 0.19 7.17
C GLN A 47 -4.71 1.27 7.82
N GLY A 48 -4.69 2.49 7.29
CA GLY A 48 -3.91 3.60 7.85
C GLY A 48 -2.40 3.51 7.54
N TYR A 49 -2.04 2.93 6.40
CA TYR A 49 -0.66 2.89 5.95
C TYR A 49 -0.12 4.30 5.63
N PRO A 50 1.20 4.54 5.79
CA PRO A 50 1.83 5.79 5.39
C PRO A 50 1.56 6.11 3.91
N GLY A 51 1.34 7.39 3.61
CA GLY A 51 1.08 7.85 2.25
C GLY A 51 -0.34 7.58 1.75
N VAL A 52 -1.24 7.06 2.59
CA VAL A 52 -2.66 6.91 2.26
C VAL A 52 -3.47 8.00 2.97
N ASP A 53 -4.21 8.77 2.19
CA ASP A 53 -5.21 9.74 2.66
C ASP A 53 -6.59 9.41 2.05
N ALA A 54 -7.64 10.10 2.46
CA ALA A 54 -9.00 9.89 1.96
C ALA A 54 -9.12 10.14 0.45
N GLY A 55 -8.33 11.07 -0.11
CA GLY A 55 -8.40 11.45 -1.51
C GLY A 55 -7.38 10.77 -2.43
N TYR A 56 -6.26 10.28 -1.89
CA TYR A 56 -5.14 9.81 -2.71
C TYR A 56 -4.20 8.86 -1.97
N VAL A 57 -3.42 8.13 -2.77
CA VAL A 57 -2.30 7.30 -2.31
C VAL A 57 -1.02 7.83 -2.95
N VAL A 58 -0.03 8.12 -2.12
CA VAL A 58 1.30 8.55 -2.55
C VAL A 58 2.24 7.37 -2.47
N LEU A 59 2.87 7.05 -3.59
CA LEU A 59 3.97 6.11 -3.65
C LEU A 59 5.26 6.87 -4.02
N PRO A 60 6.17 7.10 -3.06
CA PRO A 60 7.44 7.76 -3.31
C PRO A 60 8.28 6.99 -4.33
N ARG A 61 8.68 7.68 -5.41
CA ARG A 61 9.40 7.08 -6.52
C ARG A 61 10.69 6.38 -6.08
N SER A 62 11.45 6.98 -5.15
CA SER A 62 12.69 6.40 -4.62
C SER A 62 12.48 5.05 -3.93
N LEU A 63 11.38 4.90 -3.19
CA LEU A 63 11.04 3.64 -2.54
C LEU A 63 10.56 2.63 -3.57
N ALA A 64 9.69 3.01 -4.49
CA ALA A 64 9.18 2.13 -5.54
C ALA A 64 10.29 1.59 -6.45
N GLU A 65 11.18 2.46 -6.92
CA GLU A 65 12.31 2.07 -7.78
C GLU A 65 13.43 1.35 -7.00
N GLY A 66 13.46 1.46 -5.67
CA GLY A 66 14.38 0.75 -4.79
C GLY A 66 13.98 -0.71 -4.50
N MET A 67 12.77 -1.12 -4.88
CA MET A 67 12.28 -2.48 -4.69
C MET A 67 12.97 -3.48 -5.63
N SER A 68 12.76 -4.78 -5.42
CA SER A 68 13.32 -5.83 -6.28
C SER A 68 12.76 -5.78 -7.72
N LEU A 69 13.54 -6.23 -8.71
CA LEU A 69 13.11 -6.25 -10.11
C LEU A 69 11.76 -6.97 -10.35
N PRO A 70 11.46 -8.14 -9.74
CA PRO A 70 10.15 -8.75 -9.91
C PRO A 70 9.00 -7.85 -9.45
N TRP A 71 9.18 -7.13 -8.35
CA TRP A 71 8.19 -6.16 -7.85
C TRP A 71 8.04 -4.98 -8.83
N GLN A 72 9.15 -4.45 -9.34
CA GLN A 72 9.13 -3.35 -10.31
C GLN A 72 8.39 -3.75 -11.59
N HIS A 73 8.60 -4.97 -12.10
CA HIS A 73 7.88 -5.47 -13.27
C HIS A 73 6.38 -5.60 -13.03
N GLN A 74 5.97 -6.12 -11.87
CA GLN A 74 4.55 -6.22 -11.51
C GLN A 74 3.90 -4.84 -11.42
N MET A 75 4.56 -3.90 -10.72
CA MET A 75 4.07 -2.53 -10.58
C MET A 75 3.97 -1.82 -11.93
N ALA A 76 4.99 -1.95 -12.80
CA ALA A 76 4.97 -1.36 -14.13
C ALA A 76 3.81 -1.89 -14.99
N ALA A 77 3.52 -3.19 -14.92
CA ALA A 77 2.39 -3.79 -15.62
C ALA A 77 1.03 -3.25 -15.11
N LEU A 78 0.86 -3.15 -13.79
CA LEU A 78 -0.36 -2.60 -13.18
C LEU A 78 -0.58 -1.13 -13.55
N LEU A 79 0.46 -0.30 -13.47
CA LEU A 79 0.39 1.11 -13.85
C LEU A 79 0.09 1.28 -15.34
N ALA A 80 0.67 0.43 -16.20
CA ALA A 80 0.37 0.46 -17.64
C ALA A 80 -1.10 0.14 -17.94
N GLN A 81 -1.67 -0.87 -17.28
CA GLN A 81 -3.10 -1.19 -17.40
C GLN A 81 -3.98 -0.03 -16.92
N PHE A 82 -3.66 0.54 -15.76
CA PHE A 82 -4.39 1.66 -15.19
C PHE A 82 -4.36 2.90 -16.10
N HIS A 83 -3.19 3.25 -16.65
CA HIS A 83 -3.09 4.36 -17.60
C HIS A 83 -3.83 4.08 -18.92
N ALA A 84 -3.84 2.83 -19.40
CA ALA A 84 -4.59 2.47 -20.61
C ALA A 84 -6.10 2.62 -20.40
N GLU A 85 -6.63 2.16 -19.26
CA GLU A 85 -8.06 2.28 -18.92
C GLU A 85 -8.50 3.74 -18.84
N HIS A 86 -7.65 4.60 -18.27
CA HIS A 86 -7.92 6.02 -18.05
C HIS A 86 -7.30 6.95 -19.10
N ALA A 87 -6.87 6.42 -20.25
CA ALA A 87 -6.13 7.16 -21.28
C ALA A 87 -6.89 8.37 -21.87
N ARG A 88 -8.22 8.38 -21.73
CA ARG A 88 -9.09 9.47 -22.21
C ARG A 88 -9.18 10.66 -21.24
N LEU A 89 -8.74 10.49 -19.99
CA LEU A 89 -8.74 11.56 -19.01
C LEU A 89 -7.53 12.48 -19.25
N THR A 90 -7.73 13.78 -19.11
CA THR A 90 -6.61 14.74 -19.07
C THR A 90 -6.22 14.95 -17.63
N TRP A 91 -5.07 14.38 -17.24
CA TRP A 91 -4.60 14.45 -15.87
C TRP A 91 -3.89 15.78 -15.64
N PRO A 92 -4.25 16.56 -14.61
CA PRO A 92 -3.45 17.70 -14.21
C PRO A 92 -2.13 17.23 -13.61
N ILE A 93 -1.15 18.13 -13.57
CA ILE A 93 0.07 17.89 -12.79
C ILE A 93 -0.27 18.11 -11.32
N TYR A 94 -0.21 17.05 -10.53
CA TYR A 94 -0.38 17.13 -9.08
C TYR A 94 0.94 17.50 -8.42
N ARG A 95 0.93 18.56 -7.61
CA ARG A 95 2.03 18.91 -6.72
C ARG A 95 1.74 18.32 -5.34
N VAL A 96 2.52 17.32 -4.96
CA VAL A 96 2.45 16.69 -3.63
C VAL A 96 3.57 17.26 -2.77
N VAL A 97 3.24 17.73 -1.56
CA VAL A 97 4.19 18.28 -0.60
C VAL A 97 4.12 17.43 0.67
N PRO A 98 5.25 16.95 1.22
CA PRO A 98 5.27 16.33 2.53
C PRO A 98 4.76 17.33 3.57
N SER A 99 3.84 16.89 4.40
CA SER A 99 3.21 17.75 5.40
C SER A 99 3.04 17.04 6.72
N ARG A 100 2.90 17.81 7.79
CA ARG A 100 2.57 17.34 9.13
C ARG A 100 1.51 18.23 9.76
N TYR A 101 0.74 17.68 10.68
CA TYR A 101 -0.21 18.45 11.46
C TYR A 101 0.52 19.26 12.52
N GLU A 102 0.27 20.56 12.56
CA GLU A 102 0.76 21.49 13.57
C GLU A 102 -0.41 22.34 14.08
N LYS A 103 -0.28 22.90 15.29
CA LYS A 103 -1.29 23.81 15.83
C LYS A 103 -1.18 25.16 15.15
N LEU A 104 -2.33 25.74 14.80
CA LEU A 104 -2.39 27.03 14.11
C LEU A 104 -1.69 28.14 14.90
N ALA A 105 -1.86 28.16 16.22
CA ALA A 105 -1.25 29.16 17.10
C ALA A 105 0.27 29.04 17.26
N ASP A 106 0.86 27.89 16.89
CA ASP A 106 2.31 27.66 16.97
C ASP A 106 3.04 28.03 15.66
N LEU A 107 2.29 28.44 14.63
CA LEU A 107 2.83 28.75 13.31
C LEU A 107 3.32 30.19 13.21
N ASP A 108 4.40 30.36 12.47
CA ASP A 108 4.83 31.69 12.02
C ASP A 108 3.97 32.21 10.84
N GLU A 109 4.15 33.48 10.48
CA GLU A 109 3.36 34.14 9.42
C GLU A 109 3.53 33.47 8.04
N GLU A 110 4.73 32.96 7.73
CA GLU A 110 5.02 32.28 6.47
C GLU A 110 4.30 30.93 6.39
N GLN A 111 4.36 30.14 7.47
CA GLN A 111 3.65 28.87 7.61
C GLN A 111 2.13 29.04 7.61
N LEU A 112 1.62 30.07 8.28
CA LEU A 112 0.20 30.43 8.22
C LEU A 112 -0.22 30.72 6.78
N ALA A 113 0.52 31.58 6.08
CA ALA A 113 0.21 31.95 4.70
C ALA A 113 0.22 30.74 3.77
N GLU A 114 1.16 29.80 3.93
CA GLU A 114 1.22 28.53 3.20
C GLU A 114 0.00 27.65 3.49
N ALA A 115 -0.37 27.50 4.76
CA ALA A 115 -1.55 26.74 5.19
C ALA A 115 -2.88 27.43 4.82
N GLY A 116 -2.84 28.65 4.30
CA GLY A 116 -4.03 29.41 3.90
C GLY A 116 -4.67 30.19 5.04
N TYR A 117 -3.88 30.58 6.04
CA TYR A 117 -4.28 31.38 7.18
C TYR A 117 -3.47 32.68 7.25
N LEU A 118 -4.01 33.65 7.96
CA LEU A 118 -3.41 34.95 8.24
C LEU A 118 -3.65 35.27 9.70
N VAL A 119 -2.74 36.01 10.30
CA VAL A 119 -2.91 36.58 11.64
C VAL A 119 -2.90 38.10 11.53
N GLU A 120 -3.89 38.74 12.13
CA GLU A 120 -4.04 40.19 12.15
C GLU A 120 -4.14 40.66 13.61
N MET A 121 -3.66 41.86 13.89
CA MET A 121 -4.03 42.55 15.14
C MET A 121 -5.32 43.30 14.91
N ASP A 122 -6.30 43.10 15.80
CA ASP A 122 -7.53 43.88 15.76
C ASP A 122 -7.38 45.27 16.41
N ALA A 123 -8.48 46.03 16.47
CA ALA A 123 -8.51 47.39 17.01
C ALA A 123 -8.23 47.43 18.53
N ASP A 124 -8.40 46.32 19.22
CA ASP A 124 -8.17 46.19 20.67
C ASP A 124 -6.73 45.72 20.96
N GLY A 125 -5.97 45.37 19.91
CA GLY A 125 -4.62 44.87 20.01
C GLY A 125 -4.53 43.37 20.24
N GLU A 126 -5.60 42.63 19.98
CA GLU A 126 -5.64 41.17 20.12
C GLU A 126 -5.30 40.47 18.80
N MET A 127 -4.67 39.30 18.91
CA MET A 127 -4.33 38.49 17.73
C MET A 127 -5.56 37.72 17.23
N VAL A 128 -5.95 37.97 15.99
CA VAL A 128 -7.09 37.32 15.33
C VAL A 128 -6.58 36.49 14.15
N TYR A 129 -6.79 35.18 14.22
CA TYR A 129 -6.49 34.26 13.14
C TYR A 129 -7.66 34.20 12.17
N ARG A 130 -7.36 34.29 10.88
CA ARG A 130 -8.34 34.20 9.80
C ARG A 130 -7.88 33.19 8.77
N GLU A 131 -8.84 32.46 8.21
CA GLU A 131 -8.62 31.76 6.95
C GLU A 131 -8.43 32.78 5.81
N ARG A 132 -7.83 32.37 4.71
CA ARG A 132 -7.73 33.16 3.47
C ARG A 132 -9.09 33.56 2.90
N SER A 133 -10.15 32.86 3.29
CA SER A 133 -11.55 33.22 3.00
C SER A 133 -12.04 34.47 3.75
N GLY A 134 -11.28 34.95 4.74
CA GLY A 134 -11.65 36.03 5.67
C GLY A 134 -12.37 35.54 6.93
N ARG A 135 -12.71 34.25 7.01
CA ARG A 135 -13.40 33.65 8.15
C ARG A 135 -12.49 33.64 9.38
N LYS A 136 -13.01 34.16 10.50
CA LYS A 136 -12.31 34.10 11.80
C LYS A 136 -12.24 32.66 12.30
N VAL A 137 -11.08 32.27 12.79
CA VAL A 137 -10.87 31.02 13.51
C VAL A 137 -11.21 31.25 14.99
N GLU A 138 -12.20 30.52 15.49
CA GLU A 138 -12.71 30.70 16.87
C GLU A 138 -11.76 30.14 17.92
N ASP A 139 -11.11 29.00 17.65
CA ASP A 139 -10.19 28.34 18.58
C ASP A 139 -8.85 28.01 17.93
N PRO A 140 -7.95 28.99 17.77
CA PRO A 140 -6.64 28.79 17.15
C PRO A 140 -5.74 27.82 17.92
N LEU A 141 -5.93 27.67 19.24
CA LEU A 141 -5.08 26.85 20.11
C LEU A 141 -5.34 25.35 19.95
N ASN A 142 -6.56 24.97 19.57
CA ASN A 142 -6.94 23.58 19.30
C ASN A 142 -7.15 23.27 17.81
N THR A 143 -7.06 24.27 16.94
CA THR A 143 -7.12 24.07 15.49
C THR A 143 -5.78 23.56 14.98
N THR A 144 -5.77 22.41 14.31
CA THR A 144 -4.59 21.85 13.64
C THR A 144 -4.71 21.98 12.13
N VAL A 145 -3.58 22.26 11.48
CA VAL A 145 -3.48 22.44 10.04
C VAL A 145 -2.28 21.70 9.48
N LEU A 146 -2.34 21.35 8.19
CA LEU A 146 -1.21 20.74 7.49
C LEU A 146 -0.22 21.83 7.08
N VAL A 147 1.02 21.68 7.53
CA VAL A 147 2.14 22.55 7.15
C VAL A 147 3.19 21.71 6.45
N SER A 148 3.89 22.32 5.48
CA SER A 148 5.00 21.67 4.80
C SER A 148 6.07 21.19 5.79
N SER A 149 6.68 20.07 5.46
CA SER A 149 7.74 19.47 6.26
C SER A 149 8.87 18.95 5.37
N LEU A 150 10.02 18.70 5.98
CA LEU A 150 11.12 18.05 5.29
C LEU A 150 10.73 16.62 4.94
N ASP A 151 10.98 16.24 3.69
CA ASP A 151 10.76 14.87 3.24
C ASP A 151 11.74 13.92 3.95
N PRO A 152 11.28 12.98 4.80
CA PRO A 152 12.16 12.03 5.45
C PRO A 152 12.65 10.95 4.47
N ILE A 153 12.06 10.86 3.27
CA ILE A 153 12.34 9.78 2.34
C ILE A 153 13.62 10.10 1.57
N PRO A 154 14.61 9.18 1.57
CA PRO A 154 15.85 9.40 0.85
C PRO A 154 15.55 9.56 -0.64
N LYS A 155 16.11 10.61 -1.23
CA LYS A 155 16.07 10.80 -2.68
C LYS A 155 16.93 9.71 -3.33
N PRO A 156 16.53 9.18 -4.50
CA PRO A 156 17.36 8.20 -5.19
C PRO A 156 18.69 8.89 -5.51
N ALA A 157 19.81 8.20 -5.25
CA ALA A 157 21.09 8.66 -5.75
C ALA A 157 20.95 8.82 -7.28
N ALA A 158 21.19 10.03 -7.80
CA ALA A 158 21.16 10.26 -9.23
C ALA A 158 22.07 9.22 -9.88
N ARG A 159 21.50 8.36 -10.72
CA ARG A 159 22.30 7.40 -11.49
C ARG A 159 23.38 8.23 -12.19
N PRO A 160 24.68 7.92 -12.02
CA PRO A 160 25.73 8.66 -12.68
C PRO A 160 25.38 8.74 -14.16
N ALA A 161 25.34 9.96 -14.71
CA ALA A 161 25.15 10.12 -16.13
C ALA A 161 26.20 9.23 -16.83
N PRO A 162 25.80 8.41 -17.82
CA PRO A 162 26.79 7.67 -18.57
C PRO A 162 27.83 8.67 -19.10
N PRO A 163 29.13 8.36 -19.01
CA PRO A 163 30.17 9.28 -19.45
C PRO A 163 29.88 9.68 -20.90
N PRO A 164 30.04 10.96 -21.26
CA PRO A 164 29.79 11.42 -22.63
C PRO A 164 30.67 10.60 -23.59
N GLY A 165 30.05 9.80 -24.46
CA GLY A 165 30.74 8.97 -25.44
C GLY A 165 30.54 7.45 -25.34
N ALA A 166 29.78 6.94 -24.35
CA ALA A 166 29.42 5.52 -24.31
C ALA A 166 28.47 5.14 -25.47
N ARG A 167 29.03 4.71 -26.60
CA ARG A 167 28.27 4.09 -27.69
C ARG A 167 27.73 2.74 -27.21
N PRO A 168 26.47 2.39 -27.52
CA PRO A 168 25.97 1.03 -27.28
C PRO A 168 26.84 0.05 -28.08
N ALA A 169 27.41 -0.95 -27.40
CA ALA A 169 28.17 -2.00 -28.06
C ALA A 169 27.25 -2.75 -29.02
N PRO A 170 27.60 -2.89 -30.32
CA PRO A 170 26.81 -3.70 -31.23
C PRO A 170 26.93 -5.18 -30.86
N GLY A 171 25.77 -5.79 -30.59
CA GLY A 171 25.46 -7.22 -30.54
C GLY A 171 26.60 -8.21 -30.29
N ALA A 172 26.69 -8.73 -29.06
CA ALA A 172 27.30 -10.04 -28.86
C ALA A 172 26.37 -11.12 -29.45
N PRO A 173 26.86 -12.01 -30.34
CA PRO A 173 26.05 -13.09 -30.89
C PRO A 173 25.67 -14.08 -29.79
N ALA A 174 24.41 -14.55 -29.82
CA ALA A 174 23.91 -15.56 -28.91
C ALA A 174 24.71 -16.87 -29.06
N PRO A 175 25.09 -17.54 -27.96
CA PRO A 175 25.71 -18.86 -28.05
C PRO A 175 24.68 -19.87 -28.56
N MET A 176 24.90 -20.39 -29.77
CA MET A 176 24.23 -21.61 -30.23
C MET A 176 24.81 -22.79 -29.46
N ASN A 177 23.95 -23.48 -28.69
CA ASN A 177 24.27 -24.81 -28.18
C ASN A 177 24.24 -25.81 -29.34
N ILE A 178 25.37 -26.49 -29.56
CA ILE A 178 25.47 -27.78 -30.27
C ILE A 178 25.68 -28.86 -29.21
#